data_AF-A0AAU5GQV3-F1
#
_entry.id   AF-A0AAU5GQV3-F1
#
_cell.length_a   1.000
_cell.length_b   1.000
_cell.length_c   1.000
_cell.angle_alpha   90.00
_cell.angle_beta   90.00
_cell.angle_gamma   90.00
#
_symmetry.space_group_name_H-M   'P 1'
#
loop_
_entity.id
_entity.type
_entity.pdbx_description
1 polymer ?
#
loop_
_entity_poly.entity_id
_entity_poly.type
_entity_poly.pdbx_seq_one_letter_code
_entity_poly.pdbx_strand_id
1 'polypeptide(L)' 'MRRLGTDHVDLYQLHRVDPTVPVEETWDALAETVAAGKARHIGLSEATWNRSSRLRPCIR' A
#
# COMPACT_ATOMS: atom_id res chain seq x y z
N MET A 1 11.86 8.83 -2.81
CA MET A 1 11.66 9.29 -4.19
C MET A 1 12.92 9.81 -4.90
N ARG A 2 14.11 9.77 -4.30
CA ARG A 2 15.37 10.29 -4.89
C ARG A 2 15.69 9.77 -6.30
N ARG A 3 15.42 8.49 -6.59
CA ARG A 3 15.65 7.89 -7.92
C ARG A 3 14.67 8.39 -8.98
N LEU A 4 13.45 8.72 -8.58
CA LEU A 4 12.39 9.18 -9.48
C LEU A 4 12.37 10.71 -9.63
N GLY A 5 13.16 11.44 -8.84
CA GLY A 5 13.22 12.91 -8.91
C GLY A 5 11.92 13.63 -8.54
N THR A 6 11.00 12.95 -7.86
CA THR A 6 9.68 13.47 -7.42
C THR A 6 9.60 13.46 -5.90
N ASP A 7 8.53 14.01 -5.32
CA ASP A 7 8.16 13.90 -3.91
C ASP A 7 7.00 12.90 -3.67
N HIS A 8 6.24 12.57 -4.72
CA HIS A 8 5.09 11.65 -4.67
C HIS A 8 5.03 10.67 -5.85
N VAL A 9 4.24 9.61 -5.70
CA VAL A 9 3.84 8.70 -6.78
C VAL A 9 2.32 8.58 -6.87
N ASP A 10 1.80 8.25 -8.05
CA ASP A 10 0.37 8.02 -8.20
C ASP A 10 -0.07 6.69 -7.58
N LEU A 11 0.75 5.64 -7.73
CA LEU A 11 0.48 4.32 -7.16
C LEU A 11 1.72 3.80 -6.42
N TYR A 12 1.53 3.38 -5.17
CA TYR A 12 2.51 2.59 -4.43
C TYR A 12 1.92 1.23 -4.07
N GLN A 13 2.46 0.17 -4.69
CA GLN A 13 1.88 -1.17 -4.63
C GLN A 13 2.77 -2.12 -3.83
N LEU A 14 2.16 -2.90 -2.92
CA LEU A 14 2.82 -4.04 -2.31
C LEU A 14 2.92 -5.16 -3.34
N HIS A 15 4.15 -5.49 -3.73
CA HIS A 15 4.38 -6.48 -4.79
C HIS A 15 4.00 -7.92 -4.35
N ARG A 16 4.26 -8.29 -3.08
CA ARG A 16 3.89 -9.59 -2.50
C ARG A 16 3.61 -9.44 -1.01
N VAL A 17 2.68 -10.25 -0.50
CA VAL A 17 2.36 -10.30 0.91
C VAL A 17 3.35 -11.20 1.66
N ASP A 18 3.97 -10.68 2.71
CA ASP A 18 4.73 -11.48 3.66
C ASP A 18 3.77 -12.35 4.50
N PRO A 19 3.89 -13.68 4.50
CA PRO A 19 2.99 -14.55 5.26
C PRO A 19 3.21 -14.48 6.78
N THR A 20 4.32 -13.91 7.24
CA THR A 20 4.67 -13.79 8.66
C THR A 20 4.18 -12.50 9.30
N VAL A 21 3.74 -11.52 8.49
CA VAL A 21 3.23 -10.23 8.93
C VAL A 21 1.71 -10.17 8.68
N PRO A 22 0.89 -9.76 9.65
CA PRO A 22 -0.52 -9.47 9.41
C PRO A 22 -0.67 -8.47 8.27
N VAL A 23 -1.51 -8.79 7.28
CA VAL A 23 -1.66 -7.98 6.07
C VAL A 23 -2.18 -6.57 6.38
N GLU A 24 -2.99 -6.45 7.44
CA GLU A 24 -3.52 -5.19 7.96
C GLU A 24 -2.42 -4.25 8.43
N GLU A 25 -1.37 -4.76 9.08
CA GLU A 25 -0.23 -3.95 9.55
C GLU A 25 0.55 -3.35 8.37
N THR A 26 0.80 -4.15 7.33
CA THR A 26 1.45 -3.66 6.11
C THR A 26 0.56 -2.65 5.38
N TRP A 27 -0.75 -2.88 5.37
CA TRP A 27 -1.72 -2.01 4.72
C TRP A 27 -1.85 -0.65 5.42
N ASP A 28 -1.88 -0.63 6.74
CA ASP A 28 -1.92 0.60 7.53
C ASP A 28 -0.64 1.42 7.33
N ALA A 29 0.54 0.77 7.32
CA ALA A 29 1.80 1.43 7.00
C ALA A 29 1.82 2.03 5.58
N LEU A 30 1.23 1.35 4.59
CA LEU A 30 1.06 1.91 3.25
C LEU A 30 0.07 3.08 3.25
N ALA A 31 -1.02 3.01 4.02
CA ALA A 31 -2.01 4.08 4.12
C ALA A 31 -1.41 5.37 4.72
N GLU A 32 -0.45 5.26 5.64
CA GLU A 32 0.30 6.41 6.14
C GLU A 32 1.06 7.15 5.03
N THR A 33 1.51 6.45 3.98
CA THR A 33 2.15 7.11 2.82
C THR A 33 1.16 7.96 2.02
N VAL A 34 -0.12 7.58 1.99
CA VAL A 34 -1.20 8.38 1.39
C VAL A 34 -1.51 9.58 2.29
N ALA A 35 -1.65 9.36 3.60
CA ALA A 35 -1.89 10.43 4.57
C ALA A 35 -0.78 11.49 4.54
N ALA A 36 0.47 11.07 4.37
CA ALA A 36 1.63 11.94 4.24
C ALA A 36 1.78 12.61 2.85
N GLY A 37 0.88 12.33 1.89
CA GLY A 37 0.91 12.88 0.53
C GLY A 37 2.01 12.31 -0.37
N LYS A 38 2.66 11.20 0.02
CA LYS A 38 3.75 10.57 -0.74
C LYS A 38 3.23 9.59 -1.81
N ALA A 39 2.00 9.13 -1.68
CA ALA A 39 1.30 8.33 -2.68
C ALA A 39 -0.15 8.82 -2.85
N ARG A 40 -0.70 8.79 -4.08
CA ARG A 40 -2.13 9.07 -4.29
C ARG A 40 -3.00 7.85 -4.01
N HIS A 41 -2.50 6.67 -4.39
CA HIS A 41 -3.17 5.39 -4.23
C HIS A 41 -2.20 4.32 -3.74
N ILE A 42 -2.74 3.33 -3.03
CA ILE A 42 -2.02 2.11 -2.67
C ILE A 42 -2.74 0.89 -3.22
N GLY A 43 -1.99 -0.18 -3.45
CA GLY A 43 -2.53 -1.41 -4.01
C GLY A 43 -1.80 -2.65 -3.55
N LEU A 44 -2.41 -3.80 -3.83
CA LEU A 44 -1.82 -5.11 -3.65
C LEU A 44 -1.60 -5.78 -5.00
N SER A 45 -0.52 -6.54 -5.09
CA SER A 45 -0.29 -7.56 -6.10
C SER A 45 -0.16 -8.92 -5.41
N GLU A 46 -0.44 -10.00 -6.13
CA GLU A 46 -0.27 -11.38 -5.63
C GLU A 46 -0.97 -11.66 -4.29
N ALA A 47 -2.08 -10.99 -4.02
CA ALA A 47 -2.90 -11.20 -2.83
C ALA A 47 -4.07 -12.14 -3.14
N THR A 48 -4.28 -13.13 -2.26
CA THR A 48 -5.49 -13.96 -2.33
C THR A 48 -6.70 -13.18 -1.80
N TRP A 49 -7.87 -13.46 -2.36
CA TRP A 49 -9.12 -12.76 -2.00
C TRP A 49 -9.38 -12.70 -0.49
N ASN A 50 -9.13 -13.81 0.23
CA ASN A 50 -9.33 -13.89 1.67
C ASN A 50 -8.48 -12.89 2.47
N ARG A 51 -7.31 -12.50 1.95
CA ARG A 51 -6.45 -11.51 2.60
C ARG A 51 -6.88 -10.09 2.23
N SER A 52 -7.21 -9.85 0.96
CA SER A 52 -7.63 -8.51 0.51
C SER A 52 -8.98 -8.07 1.08
N SER A 53 -9.91 -9.00 1.34
CA SER A 53 -11.25 -8.70 1.87
C SER A 53 -11.24 -8.11 3.29
N ARG A 54 -10.12 -8.23 4.01
CA ARG A 54 -9.95 -7.72 5.39
C ARG A 54 -9.48 -6.27 5.43
N LEU A 55 -9.10 -5.71 4.28
CA LEU A 55 -8.45 -4.41 4.20
C LEU A 55 -9.46 -3.27 4.02
N ARG A 56 -9.17 -2.16 4.68
CA ARG A 56 -9.96 -0.93 4.54
C ARG A 56 -9.68 -0.30 3.18
N PRO A 57 -10.71 0.20 2.46
CA PRO A 57 -10.48 0.98 1.25
C PRO A 57 -9.57 2.18 1.56
N CYS A 58 -8.51 2.32 0.79
CA CYS A 58 -7.61 3.47 0.88
C CYS A 58 -7.80 4.30 -0.40
N ILE A 59 -8.91 5.04 -0.43
CA ILE A 59 -9.26 5.96 -1.51
C ILE A 59 -9.47 7.31 -0.84
N ARG A 60 -8.73 8.33 -1.29
CA ARG A 60 -8.95 9.71 -0.89
C ARG A 60 -10.00 10.36 -1.79
#